data_AF-A0AAV7FND0-F1
#
_entry.id   AF-A0AAV7FND0-F1
#
_cell.length_a   1.000
_cell.length_b   1.000
_cell.length_c   1.000
_cell.angle_alpha   90.00
_cell.angle_beta   90.00
_cell.angle_gamma   90.00
#
_symmetry.space_group_name_H-M   'P 1'
#
loop_
_entity.id
_entity.type
_entity.pdbx_description
1 polymer ?
#
loop_
_entity_poly.entity_id
_entity_poly.type
_entity_poly.pdbx_seq_one_letter_code
_entity_poly.pdbx_strand_id
1 'polypeptide(L)'
;MKKKNEKKRRKKMKRLTMITKGRRLGFSLVVTTLLGELPSPHPNPYEIQQLEKKRERAEKEEQMSELKRVCVTGAGGFIGSWLVKLLLSEGYNVHGTVRDPSNEKKAHLKKLDRATKNLQLFKADLLDYNAIVAAISGCEGVFHVASPVIFSGISNPEEEIISPALVGTKNVLKACSETSVKRVVVVSSAAAIMINPDWAQGIIMDERCWSNEEFLRSTEVLCFQFF
;
A
#
# COMPACT_ATOMS: atom_id res chain seq x y z
N MET A 1 35.75 43.49 11.65
CA MET A 1 34.69 42.66 11.02
C MET A 1 34.51 41.24 11.61
N LYS A 2 35.53 40.59 12.18
CA LYS A 2 35.43 39.18 12.67
C LYS A 2 34.44 38.94 13.84
N LYS A 3 34.31 39.86 14.81
CA LYS A 3 33.44 39.67 16.01
C LYS A 3 31.92 39.66 15.73
N LYS A 4 31.45 40.27 14.63
CA LYS A 4 30.00 40.31 14.27
C LYS A 4 29.51 38.96 13.72
N ASN A 5 30.35 38.22 12.99
CA ASN A 5 30.00 36.92 12.42
C ASN A 5 29.91 35.80 13.46
N GLU A 6 30.73 35.88 14.51
CA GLU A 6 30.74 34.89 15.60
C GLU A 6 29.49 35.00 16.50
N LYS A 7 29.03 36.23 16.76
CA LYS A 7 27.76 36.49 17.46
C LYS A 7 26.55 36.02 16.64
N LYS A 8 26.60 36.16 15.31
CA LYS A 8 25.54 35.69 14.39
C LYS A 8 25.50 34.16 14.31
N ARG A 9 26.66 33.49 14.31
CA ARG A 9 26.79 32.03 14.40
C ARG A 9 26.28 31.48 15.74
N ARG A 10 26.67 32.08 16.87
CA ARG A 10 26.16 31.69 18.21
C ARG A 10 24.64 31.85 18.35
N LYS A 11 24.05 32.89 17.75
CA LYS A 11 22.57 33.07 17.74
C LYS A 11 21.86 32.05 16.85
N LYS A 12 22.43 31.69 15.69
CA LYS A 12 21.87 30.64 14.80
C LYS A 12 21.95 29.25 15.46
N MET A 13 23.03 28.97 16.20
CA MET A 13 23.23 27.73 16.94
C MET A 13 22.25 27.57 18.11
N LYS A 14 21.99 28.64 18.88
CA LYS A 14 21.00 28.63 19.97
C LYS A 14 19.55 28.47 19.49
N ARG A 15 19.24 28.88 18.24
CA ARG A 15 17.91 28.70 17.66
C ARG A 15 17.66 27.26 17.20
N LEU A 16 18.72 26.51 16.91
CA LEU A 16 18.64 25.10 16.53
C LEU A 16 18.45 24.18 17.76
N THR A 17 18.97 24.57 18.92
CA THR A 17 18.83 23.78 20.18
C THR A 17 17.45 23.89 20.82
N MET A 18 16.63 24.88 20.45
CA MET A 18 15.30 25.10 21.05
C MET A 18 14.16 24.38 20.31
N ILE A 19 14.42 23.75 19.15
CA ILE A 19 13.39 23.04 18.38
C ILE A 19 13.24 21.57 18.85
N THR A 20 14.14 21.06 19.70
CA THR A 20 14.09 19.67 20.18
C THR A 20 13.38 19.46 21.53
N LYS A 21 12.79 20.50 22.12
CA LYS A 21 11.99 20.38 23.35
C LYS A 21 10.51 20.61 23.08
N GLY A 22 9.83 19.59 22.55
CA GLY A 22 8.37 19.68 22.40
C GLY A 22 7.69 18.56 21.63
N ARG A 23 7.81 17.31 22.08
CA ARG A 23 6.72 16.30 22.19
C ARG A 23 7.32 14.91 22.43
N ARG A 24 6.76 14.22 23.43
CA ARG A 24 7.01 12.80 23.73
C ARG A 24 6.45 11.95 22.59
N LEU A 25 7.29 11.13 21.97
CA LEU A 25 7.17 9.66 21.94
C LEU A 25 8.48 9.11 21.36
N GLY A 26 8.97 8.02 21.93
CA GLY A 26 10.37 7.62 21.85
C GLY A 26 10.84 7.17 20.47
N PHE A 27 11.97 7.75 20.04
CA PHE A 27 13.06 7.02 19.40
C PHE A 27 14.36 7.66 19.90
N SER A 28 15.01 7.01 20.86
CA SER A 28 16.37 7.36 21.26
C SER A 28 17.28 7.03 20.08
N LEU A 29 17.62 8.03 19.26
CA LEU A 29 18.69 7.91 18.30
C LEU A 29 20.00 7.82 19.10
N VAL A 30 20.34 6.60 19.48
CA VAL A 30 21.64 6.25 20.06
C VAL A 30 22.67 6.43 18.95
N VAL A 31 23.24 7.62 18.85
CA VAL A 31 24.48 7.85 18.11
C VAL A 31 25.61 7.37 19.02
N THR A 32 25.83 6.05 19.10
CA THR A 32 27.07 5.50 19.64
C THR A 32 28.16 5.72 18.60
N THR A 33 28.80 6.88 18.62
CA THR A 33 30.09 7.06 17.95
C THR A 33 31.15 6.37 18.81
N LEU A 34 31.63 5.23 18.31
CA LEU A 34 32.95 4.68 18.63
C LEU A 34 34.00 5.80 18.60
N LEU A 35 34.92 5.77 19.56
CA LEU A 35 36.10 6.62 19.67
C LEU A 35 37.03 6.43 18.45
N GLY A 36 36.66 7.00 17.31
CA GLY A 36 37.53 7.30 16.19
C GLY A 36 37.86 8.79 16.21
N GLU A 37 39.15 9.10 16.12
CA GLU A 37 39.80 10.41 15.90
C GLU A 37 38.92 11.68 15.96
N LEU A 38 39.29 12.61 16.85
CA LEU A 38 38.68 13.95 16.92
C LEU A 38 38.74 14.61 15.53
N PRO A 39 37.59 14.92 14.90
CA PRO A 39 37.57 15.49 13.56
C PRO A 39 38.28 16.85 13.57
N SER A 40 39.07 17.11 12.51
CA SER A 40 39.81 18.35 12.35
C SER A 40 38.90 19.58 12.57
N PRO A 41 39.42 20.69 13.17
CA PRO A 41 38.61 21.83 13.58
C PRO A 41 37.90 22.56 12.42
N HIS A 42 38.23 22.20 11.17
CA HIS A 42 37.59 22.66 9.96
C HIS A 42 37.38 21.47 9.00
N PRO A 43 36.20 20.80 9.03
CA PRO A 43 35.89 19.77 8.05
C PRO A 43 36.04 20.32 6.62
N ASN A 44 36.63 19.52 5.74
CA ASN A 44 36.86 19.90 4.35
C ASN A 44 35.51 20.20 3.67
N PRO A 45 35.39 21.26 2.84
CA PRO A 45 34.20 21.54 2.03
C PRO A 45 33.56 20.32 1.36
N TYR A 46 34.36 19.32 0.94
CA TYR A 46 33.86 18.08 0.37
C TYR A 46 33.09 17.20 1.37
N GLU A 47 33.57 17.06 2.61
CA GLU A 47 32.89 16.30 3.66
C GLU A 47 31.57 16.96 4.06
N ILE A 48 31.55 18.30 4.12
CA ILE A 48 30.33 19.09 4.37
C ILE A 48 29.30 18.79 3.29
N GLN A 49 29.71 18.78 2.01
CA GLN A 49 28.83 18.47 0.88
C GLN A 49 28.26 17.06 0.93
N GLN A 50 29.04 16.06 1.35
CA GLN A 50 28.59 14.68 1.50
C GLN A 50 27.60 14.52 2.66
N LEU A 51 27.86 15.18 3.78
CA LEU A 51 26.96 15.19 4.94
C LEU A 51 25.63 15.89 4.63
N GLU A 52 25.65 17.00 3.88
CA GLU A 52 24.45 17.70 3.42
C GLU A 52 23.61 16.80 2.49
N LYS A 53 24.22 16.14 1.51
CA LYS A 53 23.53 15.17 0.63
C LYS A 53 22.94 13.99 1.41
N LYS A 54 23.69 13.43 2.38
CA LYS A 54 23.22 12.32 3.21
C LYS A 54 22.03 12.73 4.06
N ARG A 55 22.06 13.96 4.60
CA ARG A 55 20.96 14.53 5.38
C ARG A 55 19.72 14.81 4.51
N GLU A 56 19.88 15.41 3.34
CA GLU A 56 18.76 15.61 2.40
C GLU A 56 18.11 14.30 1.97
N ARG A 57 18.91 13.23 1.81
CA ARG A 57 18.39 11.89 1.51
C ARG A 57 17.61 11.31 2.70
N ALA A 58 18.15 11.42 3.91
CA ALA A 58 17.49 10.95 5.12
C ALA A 58 16.18 11.71 5.39
N GLU A 59 16.18 13.04 5.24
CA GLU A 59 14.97 13.87 5.39
C GLU A 59 13.91 13.53 4.32
N LYS A 60 14.32 13.21 3.08
CA LYS A 60 13.41 12.69 2.04
C LYS A 60 12.88 11.30 2.35
N GLU A 61 13.72 10.40 2.85
CA GLU A 61 13.33 9.03 3.25
C GLU A 61 12.35 9.05 4.44
N GLU A 62 12.56 9.93 5.41
CA GLU A 62 11.68 10.15 6.57
C GLU A 62 10.34 10.81 6.15
N GLN A 63 10.39 11.83 5.29
CA GLN A 63 9.18 12.45 4.74
C GLN A 63 8.38 11.49 3.85
N MET A 64 9.04 10.54 3.18
CA MET A 64 8.40 9.44 2.45
C MET A 64 7.85 8.35 3.37
N SER A 65 8.40 8.16 4.57
CA SER A 65 7.89 7.19 5.56
C SER A 65 6.69 7.71 6.36
N GLU A 66 6.54 9.03 6.47
CA GLU A 66 5.36 9.69 7.06
C GLU A 66 4.11 9.59 6.16
N LEU A 67 4.28 9.34 4.86
CA LEU A 67 3.17 9.11 3.95
C LEU A 67 2.60 7.70 4.14
N LYS A 68 1.31 7.63 4.49
CA LYS A 68 0.56 6.39 4.66
C LYS A 68 0.71 5.51 3.42
N ARG A 69 1.15 4.27 3.63
CA ARG A 69 1.33 3.28 2.57
C ARG A 69 0.16 2.31 2.54
N VAL A 70 -0.38 2.06 1.35
CA VAL A 70 -1.49 1.12 1.14
C VAL A 70 -1.17 0.16 0.01
N CYS A 71 -1.67 -1.07 0.12
CA CYS A 71 -1.60 -2.07 -0.94
C CYS A 71 -2.93 -2.13 -1.70
N VAL A 72 -2.88 -2.23 -3.03
CA VAL A 72 -4.05 -2.49 -3.88
C VAL A 72 -3.78 -3.77 -4.67
N THR A 73 -4.52 -4.84 -4.37
CA THR A 73 -4.40 -6.06 -5.18
C THR A 73 -5.08 -5.86 -6.52
N GLY A 74 -4.49 -6.35 -7.61
CA GLY A 74 -5.11 -6.22 -8.94
C GLY A 74 -5.15 -4.77 -9.43
N ALA A 75 -4.11 -4.00 -9.09
CA ALA A 75 -3.97 -2.58 -9.38
C ALA A 75 -4.18 -2.22 -10.86
N GLY A 76 -3.89 -3.14 -11.78
CA GLY A 76 -4.07 -2.93 -13.21
C GLY A 76 -5.39 -3.41 -13.79
N GLY A 77 -6.37 -3.76 -12.96
CA GLY A 77 -7.73 -4.04 -13.38
C GLY A 77 -8.55 -2.76 -13.58
N PHE A 78 -9.80 -2.91 -14.03
CA PHE A 78 -10.69 -1.77 -14.27
C PHE A 78 -10.87 -0.92 -13.01
N ILE A 79 -11.44 -1.48 -11.93
CA ILE A 79 -11.64 -0.79 -10.64
C ILE A 79 -10.29 -0.42 -10.00
N GLY A 80 -9.34 -1.36 -10.00
CA GLY A 80 -8.02 -1.19 -9.37
C GLY A 80 -7.27 0.04 -9.90
N SER A 81 -7.30 0.29 -11.21
CA SER A 81 -6.57 1.41 -11.82
C SER A 81 -7.12 2.78 -11.41
N TRP A 82 -8.44 2.91 -11.28
CA TRP A 82 -9.10 4.12 -10.78
C TRP A 82 -8.84 4.34 -9.30
N LEU A 83 -8.87 3.27 -8.50
CA LEU A 83 -8.53 3.34 -7.08
C LEU A 83 -7.07 3.79 -6.87
N VAL A 84 -6.12 3.23 -7.63
CA VAL A 84 -4.73 3.66 -7.60
C VAL A 84 -4.60 5.14 -7.95
N LYS A 85 -5.27 5.59 -9.03
CA LYS A 85 -5.28 7.00 -9.43
C LYS A 85 -5.75 7.91 -8.29
N LEU A 86 -6.86 7.55 -7.63
CA LEU A 86 -7.41 8.31 -6.51
C LEU A 86 -6.46 8.33 -5.31
N LEU A 87 -5.91 7.18 -4.91
CA LEU A 87 -4.98 7.10 -3.79
C LEU A 87 -3.72 7.94 -4.02
N LEU A 88 -3.19 7.93 -5.26
CA LEU A 88 -2.06 8.77 -5.63
C LEU A 88 -2.39 10.27 -5.58
N SER A 89 -3.59 10.69 -6.02
CA SER A 89 -4.01 12.09 -5.93
C SER A 89 -4.15 12.57 -4.48
N GLU A 90 -4.62 11.69 -3.60
CA GLU A 90 -4.68 11.93 -2.14
C GLU A 90 -3.31 11.86 -1.44
N GLY A 91 -2.24 11.52 -2.18
CA GLY A 91 -0.86 11.53 -1.69
C GLY A 91 -0.42 10.27 -0.95
N TYR A 92 -1.13 9.16 -1.08
CA TYR A 92 -0.70 7.88 -0.55
C TYR A 92 0.50 7.30 -1.33
N ASN A 93 1.32 6.53 -0.64
CA ASN A 93 2.22 5.57 -1.28
C ASN A 93 1.45 4.29 -1.58
N VAL A 94 1.45 3.87 -2.83
CA VAL A 94 0.66 2.73 -3.31
C VAL A 94 1.59 1.59 -3.69
N HIS A 95 1.41 0.45 -3.05
CA HIS A 95 1.89 -0.84 -3.53
C HIS A 95 0.79 -1.47 -4.39
N GLY A 96 1.00 -1.56 -5.70
CA GLY A 96 0.04 -2.16 -6.63
C GLY A 96 0.46 -3.55 -7.04
N THR A 97 -0.37 -4.57 -6.84
CA THR A 97 -0.07 -5.92 -7.35
C THR A 97 -0.58 -6.12 -8.77
N VAL A 98 0.26 -6.74 -9.60
CA VAL A 98 -0.07 -7.20 -10.95
C VAL A 98 0.62 -8.54 -11.20
N ARG A 99 0.01 -9.42 -12.00
CA ARG A 99 0.62 -10.73 -12.35
C ARG A 99 1.93 -10.59 -13.12
N ASP A 100 2.04 -9.55 -13.94
CA ASP A 100 3.23 -9.23 -14.70
C ASP A 100 3.42 -7.71 -14.82
N PRO A 101 4.36 -7.12 -14.07
CA PRO A 101 4.69 -5.69 -14.14
C PRO A 101 5.34 -5.24 -15.45
N SER A 102 5.85 -6.18 -16.25
CA SER A 102 6.46 -5.88 -17.55
C SER A 102 5.43 -5.78 -18.68
N ASN A 103 4.22 -6.26 -18.44
CA ASN A 103 3.15 -6.29 -19.43
C ASN A 103 2.69 -4.88 -19.84
N GLU A 104 2.69 -4.59 -21.14
CA GLU A 104 2.29 -3.29 -21.69
C GLU A 104 0.86 -2.89 -21.33
N LYS A 105 -0.05 -3.85 -21.12
CA LYS A 105 -1.41 -3.58 -20.66
C LYS A 105 -1.44 -2.82 -19.33
N LYS A 106 -0.33 -2.80 -18.57
CA LYS A 106 -0.18 -2.11 -17.28
C LYS A 106 0.59 -0.80 -17.39
N ALA A 107 1.01 -0.41 -18.59
CA ALA A 107 1.71 0.86 -18.84
C ALA A 107 0.88 2.08 -18.42
N HIS A 108 -0.46 1.98 -18.44
CA HIS A 108 -1.35 3.06 -18.00
C HIS A 108 -1.13 3.47 -16.53
N LEU A 109 -0.77 2.54 -15.64
CA LEU A 109 -0.51 2.85 -14.23
C LEU A 109 0.73 3.74 -14.05
N LYS A 110 1.77 3.49 -14.85
CA LYS A 110 3.02 4.28 -14.81
C LYS A 110 2.84 5.70 -15.36
N LYS A 111 1.76 5.95 -16.12
CA LYS A 111 1.40 7.25 -16.70
C LYS A 111 0.52 8.10 -15.77
N LEU A 112 0.08 7.55 -14.63
CA LEU A 112 -0.71 8.31 -13.65
C LEU A 112 0.16 9.38 -13.00
N ASP A 113 -0.46 10.50 -12.62
CA ASP A 113 0.22 11.53 -11.87
C ASP A 113 0.80 10.97 -10.56
N ARG A 114 2.00 11.42 -10.20
CA ARG A 114 2.78 10.96 -9.03
C ARG A 114 3.19 9.48 -9.02
N ALA A 115 2.80 8.67 -10.00
CA ALA A 115 3.13 7.24 -10.03
C ALA A 115 4.64 6.96 -10.01
N THR A 116 5.46 7.80 -10.65
CA THR A 116 6.92 7.64 -10.67
C THR A 116 7.57 7.73 -9.29
N LYS A 117 6.92 8.39 -8.33
CA LYS A 117 7.43 8.58 -6.96
C LYS A 117 6.68 7.75 -5.94
N ASN A 118 5.37 7.59 -6.13
CA ASN A 118 4.46 7.08 -5.10
C ASN A 118 3.80 5.74 -5.47
N LEU A 119 4.03 5.18 -6.66
CA LEU A 119 3.53 3.85 -7.05
C LEU A 119 4.69 2.86 -7.19
N GLN A 120 4.62 1.76 -6.46
CA GLN A 120 5.48 0.60 -6.63
C GLN A 120 4.66 -0.60 -7.10
N LEU A 121 5.02 -1.19 -8.24
CA LEU A 121 4.35 -2.38 -8.76
C LEU A 121 5.05 -3.65 -8.30
N PHE A 122 4.27 -4.57 -7.73
CA PHE A 122 4.72 -5.87 -7.29
C PHE A 122 4.19 -6.94 -8.24
N LYS A 123 5.09 -7.84 -8.66
CA LYS A 123 4.69 -9.09 -9.30
C LYS A 123 4.08 -9.99 -8.24
N ALA A 124 2.77 -10.21 -8.29
CA ALA A 124 2.11 -11.14 -7.38
C ALA A 124 0.89 -11.78 -8.03
N ASP A 125 0.73 -13.07 -7.74
CA ASP A 125 -0.48 -13.84 -7.99
C ASP A 125 -1.20 -14.06 -6.65
N LEU A 126 -2.53 -14.18 -6.66
CA LEU A 126 -3.31 -14.41 -5.43
C LEU A 126 -3.04 -15.77 -4.78
N LEU A 127 -2.53 -16.73 -5.56
CA LEU A 127 -2.19 -18.06 -5.05
C LEU A 127 -0.75 -18.14 -4.54
N ASP A 128 0.07 -17.12 -4.80
CA ASP A 128 1.43 -17.01 -4.26
C ASP A 128 1.44 -16.19 -2.97
N TYR A 129 1.36 -16.90 -1.85
CA TYR A 129 1.34 -16.29 -0.51
C TYR A 129 2.55 -15.38 -0.25
N ASN A 130 3.75 -15.80 -0.66
CA ASN A 130 4.98 -15.06 -0.38
C ASN A 130 5.03 -13.76 -1.19
N ALA A 131 4.57 -13.78 -2.45
CA ALA A 131 4.45 -12.58 -3.26
C ALA A 131 3.44 -11.58 -2.68
N ILE A 132 2.33 -12.07 -2.10
CA ILE A 132 1.33 -11.24 -1.40
C ILE A 132 1.93 -10.60 -0.16
N VAL A 133 2.61 -11.38 0.69
CA VAL A 133 3.28 -10.86 1.89
C VAL A 133 4.30 -9.79 1.52
N ALA A 134 5.11 -10.03 0.48
CA ALA A 134 6.10 -9.07 -0.01
C ALA A 134 5.45 -7.74 -0.47
N ALA A 135 4.30 -7.81 -1.15
CA ALA A 135 3.57 -6.63 -1.60
C ALA A 135 2.90 -5.86 -0.44
N ILE A 136 2.39 -6.57 0.58
CA ILE A 136 1.69 -5.99 1.72
C ILE A 136 2.66 -5.43 2.77
N SER A 137 3.88 -5.96 2.85
CA SER A 137 4.87 -5.54 3.85
C SER A 137 5.08 -4.02 3.89
N GLY A 138 5.02 -3.46 5.09
CA GLY A 138 5.14 -2.02 5.35
C GLY A 138 3.91 -1.18 4.96
N CYS A 139 2.80 -1.80 4.57
CA CYS A 139 1.52 -1.11 4.36
C CYS A 139 0.73 -1.01 5.67
N GLU A 140 -0.07 0.06 5.79
CA GLU A 140 -1.01 0.28 6.89
C GLU A 140 -2.45 -0.12 6.53
N GLY A 141 -2.75 -0.22 5.23
CA GLY A 141 -4.07 -0.60 4.73
C GLY A 141 -3.96 -1.42 3.44
N VAL A 142 -4.95 -2.27 3.21
CA VAL A 142 -5.03 -3.09 2.00
C VAL A 142 -6.41 -2.97 1.37
N PHE A 143 -6.46 -2.71 0.07
CA PHE A 143 -7.65 -2.80 -0.77
C PHE A 143 -7.54 -4.09 -1.59
N HIS A 144 -8.32 -5.10 -1.21
CA HIS A 144 -8.40 -6.35 -1.94
C HIS A 144 -9.43 -6.22 -3.08
N VAL A 145 -8.93 -5.95 -4.29
CA VAL A 145 -9.74 -5.73 -5.50
C VAL A 145 -9.54 -6.87 -6.52
N ALA A 146 -8.41 -7.55 -6.48
CA ALA A 146 -8.16 -8.68 -7.36
C ALA A 146 -9.10 -9.85 -7.03
N SER A 147 -9.80 -10.32 -8.06
CA SER A 147 -10.54 -11.59 -8.04
C SER A 147 -10.68 -12.09 -9.48
N PRO A 148 -10.73 -13.40 -9.73
CA PRO A 148 -11.04 -13.95 -11.05
C PRO A 148 -12.39 -13.45 -11.55
N VAL A 149 -12.45 -12.99 -12.80
CA VAL A 149 -13.71 -12.62 -13.47
C VAL A 149 -13.68 -13.22 -14.88
N ILE A 150 -14.42 -14.31 -15.09
CA ILE A 150 -14.39 -15.08 -16.35
C ILE A 150 -15.81 -15.19 -16.88
N PHE A 151 -16.19 -14.36 -17.85
CA PHE A 151 -17.58 -14.25 -18.30
C PHE A 151 -18.09 -15.40 -19.19
N SER A 152 -17.20 -16.27 -19.70
CA SER A 152 -17.55 -17.34 -20.63
C SER A 152 -16.46 -18.40 -20.71
N GLY A 153 -16.84 -19.62 -21.10
CA GLY A 153 -15.88 -20.70 -21.34
C GLY A 153 -15.35 -21.36 -20.08
N ILE A 154 -16.06 -21.22 -18.96
CA ILE A 154 -15.75 -21.93 -17.71
C ILE A 154 -16.19 -23.37 -17.88
N SER A 155 -15.28 -24.32 -17.65
CA SER A 155 -15.60 -25.75 -17.65
C SER A 155 -15.83 -26.27 -16.24
N ASN A 156 -15.14 -25.71 -15.25
CA ASN A 156 -15.29 -26.03 -13.84
C ASN A 156 -15.26 -24.75 -12.97
N PRO A 157 -16.43 -24.18 -12.62
CA PRO A 157 -16.50 -22.95 -11.83
C PRO A 157 -15.85 -23.06 -10.44
N GLU A 158 -15.87 -24.24 -9.83
CA GLU A 158 -15.29 -24.47 -8.51
C GLU A 158 -13.75 -24.30 -8.56
N GLU A 159 -13.10 -24.90 -9.56
CA GLU A 159 -11.64 -24.83 -9.71
C GLU A 159 -11.16 -23.53 -10.36
N GLU A 160 -11.91 -22.98 -11.31
CA GLU A 160 -11.48 -21.83 -12.11
C GLU A 160 -11.81 -20.47 -11.46
N ILE A 161 -12.83 -20.42 -10.60
CA ILE A 161 -13.33 -19.16 -10.02
C ILE A 161 -13.38 -19.21 -8.50
N ILE A 162 -14.15 -20.16 -7.94
CA ILE A 162 -14.45 -20.17 -6.49
C ILE A 162 -13.19 -20.42 -5.67
N SER A 163 -12.50 -21.53 -5.95
CA SER A 163 -11.30 -21.91 -5.20
C SER A 163 -10.22 -20.83 -5.29
N PRO A 164 -9.87 -20.26 -6.47
CA PRO A 164 -8.89 -19.18 -6.54
C PRO A 164 -9.33 -17.90 -5.82
N ALA A 165 -10.62 -17.53 -5.87
CA ALA A 165 -11.13 -16.36 -5.14
C ALA A 165 -11.05 -16.57 -3.62
N LEU A 166 -11.47 -17.74 -3.13
CA LEU A 166 -11.44 -18.08 -1.70
C LEU A 166 -10.00 -18.18 -1.17
N VAL A 167 -9.13 -18.93 -1.86
CA VAL A 167 -7.73 -19.10 -1.47
C VAL A 167 -7.00 -17.77 -1.56
N GLY A 168 -7.23 -17.00 -2.62
CA GLY A 168 -6.65 -15.68 -2.80
C GLY A 168 -6.97 -14.71 -1.66
N THR A 169 -8.24 -14.67 -1.24
CA THR A 169 -8.66 -13.81 -0.13
C THR A 169 -8.13 -14.29 1.20
N LYS A 170 -8.15 -15.61 1.46
CA LYS A 170 -7.53 -16.17 2.66
C LYS A 170 -6.06 -15.81 2.75
N ASN A 171 -5.32 -15.88 1.64
CA ASN A 171 -3.92 -15.49 1.58
C ASN A 171 -3.73 -14.01 1.91
N VAL A 172 -4.53 -13.12 1.32
CA VAL A 172 -4.45 -11.67 1.59
C VAL A 172 -4.79 -11.35 3.05
N LEU A 173 -5.88 -11.90 3.59
CA LEU A 173 -6.28 -11.68 4.98
C LEU A 173 -5.25 -12.22 5.96
N LYS A 174 -4.69 -13.41 5.69
CA LYS A 174 -3.62 -14.00 6.49
C LYS A 174 -2.37 -13.11 6.47
N ALA A 175 -1.92 -12.68 5.30
CA ALA A 175 -0.77 -11.77 5.17
C ALA A 175 -1.00 -10.43 5.88
N CYS A 176 -2.23 -9.89 5.85
CA CYS A 176 -2.59 -8.70 6.62
C CYS A 176 -2.50 -8.93 8.13
N SER A 177 -2.93 -10.10 8.62
CA SER A 177 -2.89 -10.45 10.05
C SER A 177 -1.47 -10.62 10.59
N GLU A 178 -0.51 -10.95 9.72
CA GLU A 178 0.91 -11.16 10.06
C GLU A 178 1.77 -9.90 9.85
N THR A 179 1.17 -8.76 9.45
CA THR A 179 1.90 -7.52 9.11
C THR A 179 1.33 -6.29 9.85
N SER A 180 1.84 -5.09 9.54
CA SER A 180 1.43 -3.82 10.16
C SER A 180 0.07 -3.27 9.68
N VAL A 181 -0.71 -4.08 8.97
CA VAL A 181 -1.98 -3.64 8.38
C VAL A 181 -3.02 -3.41 9.47
N LYS A 182 -3.64 -2.23 9.45
CA LYS A 182 -4.66 -1.80 10.40
C LYS A 182 -6.09 -2.02 9.88
N ARG A 183 -6.25 -2.04 8.55
CA ARG A 183 -7.55 -2.20 7.90
C ARG A 183 -7.41 -2.85 6.53
N VAL A 184 -8.32 -3.78 6.26
CA VAL A 184 -8.53 -4.36 4.93
C VAL A 184 -9.90 -3.92 4.43
N VAL A 185 -9.97 -3.51 3.17
CA VAL A 185 -11.21 -3.26 2.43
C VAL A 185 -11.30 -4.32 1.34
N VAL A 186 -12.34 -5.13 1.37
CA VAL A 186 -12.60 -6.17 0.37
C VAL A 186 -13.65 -5.66 -0.60
N VAL A 187 -13.39 -5.75 -1.90
CA VAL A 187 -14.37 -5.42 -2.93
C VAL A 187 -15.19 -6.67 -3.25
N SER A 188 -16.36 -6.76 -2.62
CA SER A 188 -17.42 -7.73 -2.91
C SER A 188 -18.28 -7.24 -4.11
N SER A 189 -19.44 -7.86 -4.35
CA SER A 189 -20.34 -7.57 -5.46
C SER A 189 -21.80 -7.62 -4.99
N ALA A 190 -22.67 -6.86 -5.66
CA ALA A 190 -24.12 -6.93 -5.43
C ALA A 190 -24.69 -8.34 -5.68
N ALA A 191 -24.01 -9.17 -6.47
CA ALA A 191 -24.39 -10.56 -6.68
C ALA A 191 -24.24 -11.46 -5.44
N ALA A 192 -23.48 -11.04 -4.43
CA ALA A 192 -23.46 -11.70 -3.11
C ALA A 192 -24.74 -11.43 -2.29
N ILE A 193 -25.58 -10.48 -2.74
CA ILE A 193 -26.79 -10.03 -2.05
C ILE A 193 -28.06 -10.37 -2.85
N MET A 194 -28.06 -10.13 -4.16
CA MET A 194 -29.28 -10.05 -4.96
C MET A 194 -29.84 -11.39 -5.47
N ILE A 195 -29.08 -12.49 -5.39
CA ILE A 195 -29.45 -13.76 -6.04
C ILE A 195 -30.03 -14.72 -5.00
N ASN A 196 -31.31 -14.52 -4.67
CA ASN A 196 -32.01 -15.34 -3.70
C ASN A 196 -33.47 -15.57 -4.18
N PRO A 197 -33.84 -16.80 -4.58
CA PRO A 197 -35.18 -17.09 -5.10
C PRO A 197 -36.25 -17.04 -4.01
N ASP A 198 -35.87 -17.20 -2.75
CA ASP A 198 -36.77 -17.18 -1.59
C ASP A 198 -37.09 -15.74 -1.13
N TRP A 199 -36.51 -14.73 -1.79
CA TRP A 199 -36.68 -13.35 -1.41
C TRP A 199 -38.08 -12.83 -1.76
N ALA A 200 -38.81 -12.38 -0.74
CA ALA A 200 -40.17 -11.88 -0.92
C ALA A 200 -40.22 -10.61 -1.78
N GLN A 201 -41.18 -10.56 -2.69
CA GLN A 201 -41.38 -9.41 -3.58
C GLN A 201 -41.76 -8.15 -2.78
N GLY A 202 -41.13 -7.02 -3.10
CA GLY A 202 -41.39 -5.74 -2.43
C GLY A 202 -40.60 -5.51 -1.14
N ILE A 203 -39.76 -6.46 -0.71
CA ILE A 203 -38.83 -6.25 0.40
C ILE A 203 -37.54 -5.60 -0.10
N ILE A 204 -37.20 -4.45 0.50
CA ILE A 204 -35.97 -3.72 0.21
C ILE A 204 -34.76 -4.54 0.68
N MET A 205 -33.79 -4.75 -0.21
CA MET A 205 -32.51 -5.36 0.11
C MET A 205 -31.56 -4.34 0.74
N ASP A 206 -30.80 -4.77 1.75
CA ASP A 206 -29.75 -4.01 2.43
C ASP A 206 -28.53 -4.89 2.74
N GLU A 207 -27.55 -4.36 3.48
CA GLU A 207 -26.28 -5.05 3.79
C GLU A 207 -26.43 -6.28 4.70
N ARG A 208 -27.64 -6.60 5.16
CA ARG A 208 -27.94 -7.81 5.95
C ARG A 208 -28.42 -8.97 5.07
N CYS A 209 -28.68 -8.71 3.80
CA CYS A 209 -29.21 -9.67 2.84
C CYS A 209 -28.07 -10.46 2.18
N TRP A 210 -28.33 -11.73 1.87
CA TRP A 210 -27.37 -12.62 1.22
C TRP A 210 -28.04 -13.42 0.12
N SER A 211 -27.28 -13.67 -0.94
CA SER A 211 -27.64 -14.62 -1.99
C SER A 211 -27.72 -16.04 -1.44
N ASN A 212 -28.60 -16.86 -2.02
CA ASN A 212 -28.78 -18.26 -1.64
C ASN A 212 -27.66 -19.10 -2.26
N GLU A 213 -26.77 -19.64 -1.42
CA GLU A 213 -25.60 -20.43 -1.87
C GLU A 213 -26.01 -21.70 -2.62
N GLU A 214 -27.01 -22.44 -2.11
CA GLU A 214 -27.46 -23.69 -2.71
C GLU A 214 -28.02 -23.46 -4.12
N PHE A 215 -28.84 -22.42 -4.27
CA PHE A 215 -29.39 -22.00 -5.57
C PHE A 215 -28.30 -21.57 -6.56
N LEU A 216 -27.28 -20.85 -6.08
CA LEU A 216 -26.15 -20.44 -6.91
C LEU A 216 -25.33 -21.64 -7.39
N ARG A 217 -25.13 -22.65 -6.53
CA ARG A 217 -24.46 -23.90 -6.89
C ARG A 217 -25.27 -24.71 -7.90
N SER A 218 -26.60 -24.75 -7.76
CA SER A 218 -27.46 -25.51 -8.66
C SER A 218 -27.65 -24.88 -10.05
N THR A 219 -27.38 -23.59 -10.20
CA THR A 219 -27.59 -22.84 -11.45
C THR A 219 -26.31 -22.48 -12.20
N GLU A 220 -25.14 -22.86 -11.67
CA GLU A 220 -23.82 -22.54 -12.22
C GLU A 220 -23.56 -21.02 -12.43
N VAL A 221 -24.36 -20.14 -11.78
CA VAL A 221 -24.24 -18.67 -11.84
C VAL A 221 -23.09 -18.15 -10.94
N LEU A 222 -22.15 -19.03 -10.61
CA LEU A 222 -21.07 -18.80 -9.65
C LEU A 222 -20.06 -17.72 -10.10
N CYS A 223 -20.11 -17.34 -11.38
CA CYS A 223 -19.24 -16.32 -11.98
C CYS A 223 -19.33 -14.92 -11.33
N PHE A 224 -20.35 -14.65 -10.52
CA PHE A 224 -20.56 -13.32 -9.95
C PHE A 224 -20.27 -13.21 -8.45
N GLN A 225 -19.86 -14.29 -7.78
CA GLN A 225 -19.53 -14.21 -6.37
C GLN A 225 -18.18 -13.52 -6.15
N PHE A 226 -18.24 -12.32 -5.60
CA PHE A 226 -17.16 -11.73 -4.84
C PHE A 226 -17.67 -11.71 -3.40
N PHE A 227 -16.96 -12.38 -2.50
CA PHE A 227 -17.06 -12.45 -1.02
C PHE A 227 -18.40 -12.19 -0.35
#